data_AF-A0A7H2VCJ2-F1
#
_entry.id   AF-A0A7H2VCJ2-F1
#
_cell.length_a   1.000
_cell.length_b   1.000
_cell.length_c   1.000
_cell.angle_alpha   90.00
_cell.angle_beta   90.00
_cell.angle_gamma   90.00
#
_symmetry.space_group_name_H-M   'P 1'
#
loop_
_entity.id
_entity.type
_entity.pdbx_description
1 polymer ?
#
loop_
_entity_poly.entity_id
_entity_poly.type
_entity_poly.pdbx_seq_one_letter_code
_entity_poly.pdbx_strand_id
1 'polypeptide(L)'
;MGCSNQIYEPPSDKYPFEVKMKALLGDNLKIVNSLSKAEVQISSFRFEKDPNKLKKVINQLEKDGWILKGHGQGVDTYCLGINNSINIVSPTTIGVYDYQGGKLNITDYNFDAISYSYNKWGEDLCE
;
A
#
# COMPACT_ATOMS: atom_id res chain seq x y z
N MET A 1 24.33 -28.69 16.02
CA MET A 1 23.88 -27.84 14.90
C MET A 1 22.83 -26.91 15.49
N GLY A 2 23.14 -25.78 16.12
CA GLY A 2 23.98 -24.67 15.64
C GLY A 2 23.02 -23.59 15.13
N CYS A 3 22.36 -22.87 16.04
CA CYS A 3 21.45 -21.76 15.70
C CYS A 3 22.21 -20.75 14.84
N SER A 4 21.86 -20.65 13.57
CA SER A 4 22.37 -19.59 12.72
C SER A 4 21.77 -18.27 13.20
N ASN A 5 22.62 -17.38 13.72
CA ASN A 5 22.33 -15.95 13.83
C ASN A 5 22.30 -15.32 12.42
N GLN A 6 21.59 -15.94 11.47
CA GLN A 6 21.32 -15.31 10.19
C GLN A 6 20.36 -14.17 10.49
N ILE A 7 20.91 -12.94 10.44
CA ILE A 7 20.12 -11.73 10.36
C ILE A 7 19.18 -11.94 9.19
N TYR A 8 17.88 -12.05 9.49
CA TYR A 8 16.89 -12.25 8.45
C TYR A 8 16.95 -11.06 7.50
N GLU A 9 17.46 -11.28 6.28
CA GLU A 9 17.48 -10.25 5.25
C GLU A 9 16.05 -10.11 4.69
N PRO A 10 15.51 -8.88 4.65
CA PRO A 10 14.23 -8.63 4.00
C PRO A 10 14.28 -9.12 2.55
N PRO A 11 13.19 -9.67 2.01
CA PRO A 11 13.13 -10.02 0.60
C PRO A 11 13.47 -8.80 -0.27
N SER A 12 14.34 -8.98 -1.26
CA SER A 12 14.85 -7.89 -2.10
C SER A 12 13.77 -7.20 -2.94
N ASP A 13 12.68 -7.91 -3.18
CA ASP A 13 11.49 -7.46 -3.92
C ASP A 13 10.49 -6.70 -3.05
N LYS A 14 10.70 -6.66 -1.73
CA LYS A 14 9.81 -5.98 -0.79
C LYS A 14 9.99 -4.46 -0.88
N TYR A 15 8.92 -3.77 -1.24
CA TYR A 15 8.95 -2.32 -1.37
C TYR A 15 9.17 -1.61 0.00
N PRO A 16 10.07 -0.61 0.09
CA PRO A 16 10.33 0.13 1.32
C PRO A 16 9.23 1.17 1.62
N PHE A 17 8.00 0.69 1.80
CA PHE A 17 6.78 1.50 1.90
C PHE A 17 6.87 2.59 2.97
N GLU A 18 7.13 2.22 4.22
CA GLU A 18 7.14 3.16 5.35
C GLU A 18 8.16 4.29 5.16
N VAL A 19 9.39 3.94 4.77
CA VAL A 19 10.48 4.90 4.55
C VAL A 19 10.13 5.86 3.41
N LYS A 20 9.61 5.36 2.29
CA LYS A 20 9.22 6.20 1.15
C LYS A 20 8.05 7.12 1.48
N MET A 21 7.04 6.63 2.20
CA MET A 21 5.86 7.43 2.56
C MET A 21 6.22 8.55 3.54
N LYS A 22 7.07 8.27 4.53
CA LYS A 22 7.60 9.30 5.45
C LYS A 22 8.44 10.34 4.72
N ALA A 23 9.36 9.91 3.84
CA ALA A 23 10.16 10.85 3.04
C ALA A 23 9.31 11.74 2.13
N LEU A 24 8.21 11.21 1.59
CA LEU A 24 7.36 11.92 0.64
C LEU A 24 6.36 12.88 1.30
N LEU A 25 5.82 12.48 2.45
CA LEU A 25 4.66 13.12 3.09
C LEU A 25 4.97 13.69 4.49
N GLY A 26 6.18 13.47 5.00
CA GLY A 26 6.69 13.94 6.29
C GLY A 26 6.73 12.86 7.37
N ASP A 27 7.62 13.03 8.35
CA ASP A 27 7.85 12.04 9.42
C ASP A 27 6.72 11.92 10.45
N ASN A 28 5.82 12.90 10.48
CA ASN A 28 4.67 12.93 11.40
C ASN A 28 3.58 11.91 11.04
N LEU A 29 3.82 11.09 10.02
CA LEU A 29 2.87 10.12 9.50
C LEU A 29 2.76 8.89 10.39
N LYS A 30 1.55 8.69 10.93
CA LYS A 30 1.24 7.50 11.72
C LYS A 30 0.91 6.33 10.78
N ILE A 31 1.88 5.45 10.61
CA ILE A 31 1.69 4.18 9.90
C ILE A 31 1.17 3.12 10.86
N VAL A 32 0.15 2.40 10.43
CA VAL A 32 -0.43 1.25 11.13
C VAL A 32 0.04 0.00 10.41
N ASN A 33 0.92 -0.75 11.07
CA ASN A 33 1.36 -2.06 10.62
C ASN A 33 0.45 -3.13 11.21
N SER A 34 -0.50 -3.62 10.43
CA SER A 34 -1.40 -4.69 10.85
C SER A 34 -0.68 -6.04 10.89
N LEU A 35 0.28 -6.25 9.98
CA LEU A 35 1.17 -7.41 9.95
C LEU A 35 2.52 -6.96 9.40
N SER A 36 3.62 -7.23 10.10
CA SER A 36 4.96 -6.97 9.58
C SER A 36 5.87 -8.14 9.91
N LYS A 37 6.08 -8.99 8.90
CA LYS A 37 6.96 -10.13 8.96
C LYS A 37 7.89 -10.12 7.75
N ALA A 38 8.83 -11.03 7.85
CA ALA A 38 9.69 -11.53 6.81
C ALA A 38 8.98 -11.66 5.44
N GLU A 39 8.01 -12.58 5.39
CA GLU A 39 7.43 -13.05 4.13
C GLU A 39 6.11 -12.37 3.76
N VAL A 40 5.52 -11.62 4.71
CA VAL A 40 4.26 -10.92 4.53
C VAL A 40 4.30 -9.58 5.25
N GLN A 41 3.76 -8.53 4.62
CA GLN A 41 3.51 -7.25 5.27
C GLN A 41 2.16 -6.68 4.84
N ILE A 42 1.44 -6.13 5.82
CA ILE A 42 0.25 -5.31 5.61
C ILE A 42 0.44 -4.04 6.43
N SER A 43 0.55 -2.93 5.73
CA SER A 43 0.77 -1.61 6.32
C SER A 43 -0.18 -0.62 5.70
N SER A 44 -0.65 0.33 6.49
CA SER A 44 -1.48 1.40 5.95
C SER A 44 -1.22 2.70 6.67
N PHE A 45 -1.60 3.80 6.04
CA PHE A 45 -1.72 5.08 6.71
C PHE A 45 -2.92 5.83 6.16
N ARG A 46 -3.38 6.80 6.95
CA ARG A 46 -4.50 7.68 6.59
C ARG A 46 -4.06 9.12 6.78
N PHE A 47 -4.57 10.01 5.95
CA PHE A 47 -4.28 11.43 6.01
C PHE A 47 -5.50 12.22 5.54
N GLU A 48 -5.65 13.44 6.06
CA GLU A 48 -6.72 14.34 5.61
C GLU A 48 -6.62 14.55 4.10
N LYS A 49 -7.78 14.60 3.44
CA LYS A 49 -7.85 14.77 1.99
C LYS A 49 -7.04 15.98 1.52
N ASP A 50 -6.03 15.68 0.72
CA ASP A 50 -5.15 16.67 0.12
C ASP A 50 -4.75 16.16 -1.28
N PRO A 51 -5.37 16.70 -2.34
CA PRO A 51 -5.10 16.31 -3.71
C PRO A 51 -3.61 16.41 -4.09
N ASN A 52 -2.86 17.33 -3.46
CA ASN A 52 -1.43 17.47 -3.73
C ASN A 52 -0.61 16.34 -3.11
N LYS A 53 -0.96 15.89 -1.90
CA LYS A 53 -0.31 14.72 -1.27
C LYS A 53 -0.63 13.45 -2.05
N LEU A 54 -1.87 13.27 -2.47
CA LEU A 54 -2.28 12.13 -3.27
C LEU A 54 -1.52 12.08 -4.60
N LYS A 55 -1.46 13.22 -5.30
CA LYS A 55 -0.69 13.37 -6.55
C LYS A 55 0.80 13.08 -6.35
N LYS A 56 1.40 13.51 -5.24
CA LYS A 56 2.80 13.18 -4.91
C LYS A 56 3.01 11.68 -4.79
N VAL A 57 2.09 10.97 -4.13
CA VAL A 57 2.15 9.51 -3.99
C VAL A 57 2.05 8.85 -5.36
N ILE A 58 1.04 9.19 -6.16
CA ILE A 58 0.85 8.60 -7.49
C ILE A 58 2.09 8.81 -8.36
N ASN A 59 2.61 10.04 -8.42
CA ASN A 59 3.83 10.35 -9.16
C ASN A 59 5.05 9.54 -8.65
N GLN A 60 5.13 9.24 -7.35
CA GLN A 60 6.21 8.44 -6.80
C GLN A 60 6.05 6.96 -7.17
N LEU A 61 4.82 6.42 -7.16
CA LEU A 61 4.54 5.06 -7.60
C LEU A 61 4.89 4.88 -9.08
N GLU A 62 4.49 5.80 -9.95
CA GLU A 62 4.85 5.78 -11.37
C GLU A 62 6.38 5.77 -11.58
N LYS A 63 7.11 6.62 -10.85
CA LYS A 63 8.58 6.66 -10.90
C LYS A 63 9.24 5.37 -10.45
N ASP A 64 8.65 4.71 -9.46
CA ASP A 64 9.14 3.45 -8.92
C ASP A 64 8.69 2.23 -9.75
N GLY A 65 8.00 2.45 -10.87
CA GLY A 65 7.60 1.39 -11.81
C GLY A 65 6.34 0.63 -11.42
N TRP A 66 5.52 1.19 -10.52
CA TRP A 66 4.22 0.61 -10.19
C TRP A 66 3.26 0.73 -11.37
N ILE A 67 2.46 -0.30 -11.57
CA ILE A 67 1.48 -0.38 -12.66
C ILE A 67 0.09 -0.34 -12.05
N LEU A 68 -0.74 0.59 -12.52
CA LEU A 68 -2.17 0.62 -12.19
C LEU A 68 -2.86 -0.62 -12.77
N LYS A 69 -3.42 -1.47 -11.91
CA LYS A 69 -4.14 -2.69 -12.32
C LYS A 69 -5.62 -2.44 -12.55
N GLY A 70 -6.23 -1.53 -11.79
CA GLY A 70 -7.66 -1.26 -11.94
C GLY A 70 -8.19 -0.14 -11.07
N HIS A 71 -9.37 0.33 -11.48
CA HIS A 71 -10.17 1.32 -10.77
C HIS A 71 -11.39 0.65 -10.15
N GLY A 72 -11.51 0.76 -8.84
CA GLY A 72 -12.73 0.50 -8.10
C GLY A 72 -13.52 1.78 -7.84
N GLN A 73 -14.60 1.68 -7.06
CA GLN A 73 -15.34 2.84 -6.59
C GLN A 73 -14.62 3.46 -5.39
N GLY A 74 -13.83 4.50 -5.65
CA GLY A 74 -13.05 5.20 -4.63
C GLY A 74 -11.76 4.49 -4.21
N VAL A 75 -11.30 3.53 -5.01
CA VAL A 75 -10.05 2.80 -4.81
C VAL A 75 -9.32 2.65 -6.13
N ASP A 76 -8.05 3.01 -6.16
CA ASP A 76 -7.14 2.65 -7.24
C ASP A 76 -6.13 1.63 -6.74
N THR A 77 -5.92 0.58 -7.53
CA THR A 77 -5.02 -0.52 -7.16
C THR A 77 -3.82 -0.58 -8.08
N TYR A 78 -2.63 -0.59 -7.49
CA TYR A 78 -1.35 -0.63 -8.16
C TYR A 78 -0.58 -1.88 -7.75
N CYS A 79 0.21 -2.44 -8.66
CA CYS A 79 1.11 -3.55 -8.38
C CYS A 79 2.55 -3.24 -8.80
N LEU A 80 3.51 -3.80 -8.06
CA LEU A 80 4.93 -3.80 -8.40
C LEU A 80 5.44 -5.24 -8.38
N GLY A 81 5.58 -5.80 -9.58
CA GLY A 81 5.73 -7.25 -9.76
C GLY A 81 4.51 -8.00 -9.22
N ILE A 82 4.69 -9.30 -8.97
CA ILE A 82 3.61 -10.16 -8.44
C ILE A 82 3.47 -10.07 -6.92
N ASN A 83 4.46 -9.52 -6.21
CA ASN A 83 4.57 -9.64 -4.75
C ASN A 83 4.07 -8.43 -3.97
N ASN A 84 3.87 -7.28 -4.63
CA ASN A 84 3.55 -6.03 -3.97
C ASN A 84 2.27 -5.43 -4.57
N SER A 85 1.34 -5.04 -3.70
CA SER A 85 0.18 -4.23 -4.09
C SER A 85 0.03 -2.99 -3.21
N ILE A 86 -0.51 -1.93 -3.81
CA ILE A 86 -0.94 -0.72 -3.11
C ILE A 86 -2.37 -0.40 -3.51
N ASN A 87 -3.22 -0.19 -2.52
CA ASN A 87 -4.54 0.40 -2.70
C ASN A 87 -4.51 1.84 -2.22
N ILE A 88 -4.81 2.77 -3.13
CA ILE A 88 -5.08 4.17 -2.83
C ILE A 88 -6.60 4.30 -2.66
N VAL A 89 -7.05 4.55 -1.45
CA VAL A 89 -8.47 4.69 -1.10
C VAL A 89 -8.77 6.17 -0.92
N SER A 90 -9.54 6.74 -1.85
CA SER A 90 -10.02 8.12 -1.84
C SER A 90 -11.55 8.11 -1.96
N PRO A 91 -12.27 7.95 -0.83
CA PRO A 91 -13.69 7.66 -0.84
C PRO A 91 -14.51 8.93 -1.16
N THR A 92 -15.24 8.95 -2.28
CA THR A 92 -16.04 10.12 -2.71
C THR A 92 -17.53 9.96 -2.48
N THR A 93 -18.02 8.72 -2.33
CA THR A 93 -19.43 8.39 -2.18
C THR A 93 -19.63 7.24 -1.19
N ILE A 94 -20.84 7.09 -0.65
CA ILE A 94 -21.22 5.91 0.14
C ILE A 94 -21.07 4.65 -0.72
N GLY A 95 -20.46 3.61 -0.16
CA GLY A 95 -20.05 2.41 -0.89
C GLY A 95 -18.69 2.59 -1.55
N VAL A 96 -17.67 2.00 -0.94
CA VAL A 96 -16.29 1.99 -1.46
C VAL A 96 -15.98 0.55 -1.84
N TYR A 97 -15.51 0.37 -3.08
CA TYR A 97 -15.28 -0.95 -3.65
C TYR A 97 -13.90 -0.96 -4.32
N ASP A 98 -13.13 -2.02 -4.11
CA ASP A 98 -11.91 -2.25 -4.88
C ASP A 98 -12.23 -2.63 -6.33
N TYR A 99 -11.20 -2.77 -7.16
CA TYR A 99 -11.39 -3.07 -8.59
C TYR A 99 -11.94 -4.49 -8.84
N GLN A 100 -11.82 -5.40 -7.87
CA GLN A 100 -12.38 -6.74 -7.93
C GLN A 100 -13.84 -6.78 -7.41
N GLY A 101 -14.39 -5.64 -7.00
CA GLY A 101 -15.74 -5.52 -6.45
C GLY A 101 -15.83 -5.82 -4.95
N GLY A 102 -14.70 -6.01 -4.27
CA GLY A 102 -14.63 -6.18 -2.83
C GLY A 102 -15.05 -4.91 -2.10
N LYS A 103 -16.02 -5.02 -1.19
CA LYS A 103 -16.55 -3.88 -0.44
C LYS A 103 -15.64 -3.54 0.74
N LEU A 104 -15.19 -2.29 0.81
CA LEU A 104 -14.45 -1.74 1.94
C LEU A 104 -15.41 -1.05 2.91
N ASN A 105 -15.27 -1.37 4.20
CA ASN A 105 -16.05 -0.73 5.26
C ASN A 105 -15.39 0.60 5.67
N ILE A 106 -15.67 1.66 4.91
CA ILE A 106 -15.18 3.01 5.20
C ILE A 106 -16.20 3.77 6.04
N THR A 107 -15.79 4.21 7.23
CA THR A 107 -16.63 4.95 8.17
C THR A 107 -16.32 6.45 8.21
N ASP A 108 -15.19 6.87 7.64
CA ASP A 108 -14.76 8.27 7.60
C ASP A 108 -14.31 8.66 6.19
N TYR A 109 -15.07 9.61 5.61
CA TYR A 109 -14.95 10.08 4.24
C TYR A 109 -14.09 11.35 4.09
N ASN A 110 -13.57 11.88 5.21
CA ASN A 110 -12.69 13.06 5.21
C ASN A 110 -11.21 12.72 5.02
N PHE A 111 -10.88 11.43 5.04
CA PHE A 111 -9.52 10.93 4.97
C PHE A 111 -9.32 10.05 3.74
N ASP A 112 -8.17 10.24 3.11
CA ASP A 112 -7.62 9.28 2.18
C ASP A 112 -6.81 8.24 2.95
N ALA A 113 -6.67 7.06 2.37
CA ALA A 113 -5.84 5.99 2.92
C ALA A 113 -4.97 5.38 1.82
N ILE A 114 -3.77 4.97 2.19
CA ILE A 114 -2.90 4.19 1.32
C ILE A 114 -2.56 2.91 2.09
N SER A 115 -2.93 1.78 1.50
CA SER A 115 -2.69 0.45 2.04
C SER A 115 -1.69 -0.27 1.16
N TYR A 116 -0.66 -0.82 1.78
CA TYR A 116 0.38 -1.63 1.15
C TYR A 116 0.26 -3.08 1.61
N SER A 117 0.38 -3.99 0.65
CA SER A 117 0.50 -5.42 0.90
C SER A 117 1.75 -5.96 0.22
N TYR A 118 2.40 -6.88 0.91
CA TYR A 118 3.50 -7.69 0.41
C TYR A 118 3.22 -9.16 0.72
N ASN A 119 3.40 -10.00 -0.27
CA ASN A 119 3.42 -11.45 -0.12
C ASN A 119 4.56 -12.06 -0.93
N LYS A 120 5.51 -12.71 -0.26
CA LYS A 120 6.64 -13.41 -0.89
C LYS A 120 6.22 -14.45 -1.93
N TRP A 121 5.04 -15.03 -1.79
CA TRP A 121 4.52 -16.06 -2.69
C TRP A 121 3.70 -15.51 -3.87
N GLY A 122 3.55 -14.18 -3.94
CA GLY A 122 2.74 -13.51 -4.95
C GLY A 122 1.33 -13.18 -4.45
N GLU A 123 0.67 -12.28 -5.18
CA GLU A 123 -0.73 -11.94 -5.05
C GLU A 123 -1.41 -12.16 -6.40
N ASP A 124 -2.42 -13.02 -6.45
CA ASP A 124 -3.21 -13.31 -7.67
C ASP A 124 -3.74 -12.02 -8.34
N LEU A 125 -4.01 -11.00 -7.54
CA LEU A 125 -4.37 -9.63 -7.93
C LEU A 125 -3.36 -8.97 -8.90
N CYS A 126 -2.08 -9.32 -8.76
CA CYS A 126 -0.96 -8.70 -9.44
C CYS A 126 -0.39 -9.53 -10.60
N GLU A 127 -0.78 -10.80 -10.73
CA GLU A 127 -0.53 -11.62 -11.94
C GLU A 127 -1.16 -11.00 -13.20
#